data_AF-A0A382AZL3-F1
#
_entry.id   AF-A0A382AZL3-F1
#
_cell.length_a   1.000
_cell.length_b   1.000
_cell.length_c   1.000
_cell.angle_alpha   90.00
_cell.angle_beta   90.00
_cell.angle_gamma   90.00
#
_symmetry.space_group_name_H-M   'P 1'
#
loop_
_entity.id
_entity.type
_entity.pdbx_description
1 polymer ?
#
loop_
_entity_poly.entity_id
_entity_poly.type
_entity_poly.pdbx_seq_one_letter_code
_entity_poly.pdbx_strand_id
1 'polypeptide(L)'
;MPEPKLITCPECEAKFPMDEFLTSQISGDLKREMEQDFKNKEKDIKEQIRKEIHERHSLETKDLNERLGEQKEKITKLESAELDKRKAERQLNEFKEKYDQEVEREAEKIQGKTKEEFDEKLKKVQERYNFEKEKELAVKQSEFTELTNQLRAAKNKSLEWENKILEEKNKVKEKNLELAKEFELKKENWKNEAKQQAQNEQQLKLDEEKRKNDDLTRKIGEWKAKVEQGSQQTQGEVLEDNLKAVLKENFPEDIIEDVPKG
;
A
#
# COMPACT_ATOMS: atom_id res chain seq x y z
N MET A 1 28.27 166.85 -15.14
CA MET A 1 29.35 167.30 -16.04
C MET A 1 30.59 167.50 -15.19
N PRO A 2 31.61 166.66 -15.38
CA PRO A 2 32.85 167.10 -15.99
C PRO A 2 32.86 166.66 -17.46
N GLU A 3 33.41 167.50 -18.34
CA GLU A 3 33.36 167.30 -19.80
C GLU A 3 34.23 166.12 -20.25
N PRO A 4 33.75 165.22 -21.13
CA PRO A 4 34.56 164.15 -21.69
C PRO A 4 35.52 164.71 -22.75
N LYS A 5 36.83 164.50 -22.57
CA LYS A 5 37.85 164.85 -23.57
C LYS A 5 37.77 163.86 -24.73
N LEU A 6 37.21 164.30 -25.86
CA LEU A 6 37.19 163.56 -27.12
C LEU A 6 38.46 163.88 -27.94
N ILE A 7 39.17 162.83 -28.38
CA ILE A 7 40.38 162.93 -29.20
C ILE A 7 40.04 162.43 -30.62
N THR A 8 40.56 163.10 -31.66
CA THR A 8 40.32 162.78 -33.07
C THR A 8 41.35 161.78 -33.60
N CYS A 9 40.88 160.73 -34.28
CA CYS A 9 41.74 159.78 -34.99
C CYS A 9 42.30 160.42 -36.28
N PRO A 10 43.63 160.40 -36.50
CA PRO A 10 44.26 161.03 -37.66
C PRO A 10 43.97 160.35 -39.01
N GLU A 11 43.24 159.23 -39.02
CA GLU A 11 43.00 158.46 -40.24
C GLU A 11 41.56 158.59 -40.79
N CYS A 12 40.60 159.06 -39.98
CA CYS A 12 39.20 159.14 -40.42
C CYS A 12 38.28 160.15 -39.69
N GLU A 13 38.85 161.11 -38.94
CA GLU A 13 38.18 162.28 -38.34
C GLU A 13 36.95 162.03 -37.44
N ALA A 14 36.65 160.79 -37.06
CA ALA A 14 35.61 160.51 -36.08
C ALA A 14 36.10 160.69 -34.63
N LYS A 15 35.25 161.26 -33.76
CA LYS A 15 35.54 161.60 -32.36
C LYS A 15 34.86 160.58 -31.43
N PHE A 16 35.66 159.88 -30.62
CA PHE A 16 35.15 158.89 -29.67
C PHE A 16 35.64 159.18 -28.24
N PRO A 17 34.84 158.91 -27.20
CA PRO A 17 35.24 159.07 -25.80
C PRO A 17 36.23 157.96 -25.38
N MET A 18 37.37 158.34 -24.80
CA MET A 18 38.48 157.42 -24.47
C MET A 18 38.10 156.34 -23.42
N ASP A 19 37.06 156.59 -22.62
CA ASP A 19 36.63 155.70 -21.52
C ASP A 19 36.08 154.35 -22.01
N GLU A 20 35.47 154.27 -23.21
CA GLU A 20 34.90 153.03 -23.78
C GLU A 20 35.96 152.10 -24.38
N PHE A 21 37.05 152.65 -24.93
CA PHE A 21 38.10 151.83 -25.57
C PHE A 21 38.97 151.13 -24.52
N LEU A 22 39.39 151.85 -23.47
CA LEU A 22 40.19 151.28 -22.37
C LEU A 22 39.38 150.27 -21.54
N THR A 23 38.09 150.50 -21.31
CA THR A 23 37.23 149.50 -20.63
C THR A 23 36.98 148.26 -21.49
N SER A 24 36.85 148.36 -22.81
CA SER A 24 36.68 147.18 -23.68
C SER A 24 37.94 146.29 -23.77
N GLN A 25 39.14 146.89 -23.78
CA GLN A 25 40.40 146.14 -23.76
C GLN A 25 40.63 145.45 -22.41
N ILE A 26 40.47 146.17 -21.30
CA ILE A 26 40.62 145.59 -19.95
C ILE A 26 39.55 144.51 -19.71
N SER A 27 38.30 144.74 -20.13
CA SER A 27 37.22 143.74 -19.99
C SER A 27 37.43 142.52 -20.90
N GLY A 28 38.05 142.70 -22.07
CA GLY A 28 38.34 141.64 -23.02
C GLY A 28 39.48 140.73 -22.56
N ASP A 29 40.55 141.32 -22.03
CA ASP A 29 41.67 140.57 -21.46
C ASP A 29 41.27 139.89 -20.15
N LEU A 30 40.51 140.57 -19.29
CA LEU A 30 39.94 139.96 -18.07
C LEU A 30 38.99 138.79 -18.41
N LYS A 31 38.18 138.91 -19.47
CA LYS A 31 37.34 137.80 -19.96
C LYS A 31 38.15 136.63 -20.48
N ARG A 32 39.24 136.86 -21.21
CA ARG A 32 40.13 135.79 -21.70
C ARG A 32 40.85 135.08 -20.57
N GLU A 33 41.37 135.82 -19.58
CA GLU A 33 41.96 135.25 -18.37
C GLU A 33 40.92 134.42 -17.61
N MET A 34 39.70 134.96 -17.41
CA MET A 34 38.61 134.22 -16.79
C MET A 34 38.24 132.97 -17.58
N GLU A 35 38.10 133.04 -18.91
CA GLU A 35 37.81 131.88 -19.77
C GLU A 35 38.93 130.83 -19.73
N GLN A 36 40.18 131.26 -19.67
CA GLN A 36 41.34 130.37 -19.61
C GLN A 36 41.44 129.70 -18.24
N ASP A 37 41.14 130.43 -17.17
CA ASP A 37 40.98 129.89 -15.82
C ASP A 37 39.79 128.93 -15.71
N PHE A 38 38.66 129.23 -16.36
CA PHE A 38 37.52 128.32 -16.42
C PHE A 38 37.87 127.04 -17.18
N LYS A 39 38.58 127.13 -18.31
CA LYS A 39 39.06 125.96 -19.06
C LYS A 39 40.09 125.14 -18.28
N ASN A 40 40.98 125.79 -17.54
CA ASN A 40 41.95 125.13 -16.69
C ASN A 40 41.25 124.42 -15.52
N LYS A 41 40.33 125.11 -14.82
CA LYS A 41 39.48 124.51 -13.78
C LYS A 41 38.63 123.36 -14.31
N GLU A 42 38.07 123.47 -15.52
CA GLU A 42 37.29 122.41 -16.15
C GLU A 42 38.16 121.19 -16.47
N LYS A 43 39.40 121.39 -16.94
CA LYS A 43 40.38 120.31 -17.14
C LYS A 43 40.76 119.66 -15.81
N ASP A 44 41.03 120.45 -14.77
CA ASP A 44 41.40 119.96 -13.45
C ASP A 44 40.26 119.16 -12.82
N ILE A 45 39.02 119.64 -12.92
CA ILE A 45 37.83 118.93 -12.46
C ILE A 45 37.65 117.62 -13.24
N LYS A 46 37.82 117.62 -14.57
CA LYS A 46 37.74 116.38 -15.39
C LYS A 46 38.84 115.39 -15.04
N GLU A 47 40.04 115.85 -14.74
CA GLU A 47 41.18 115.02 -14.33
C GLU A 47 40.96 114.43 -12.93
N GLN A 48 40.45 115.23 -11.98
CA GLN A 48 40.05 114.77 -10.65
C GLN A 48 38.94 113.72 -10.73
N ILE A 49 37.88 113.98 -11.50
CA ILE A 49 36.80 113.00 -11.71
C ILE A 49 37.34 111.72 -12.34
N ARG A 50 38.24 111.80 -13.33
CA ARG A 50 38.88 110.61 -13.91
C ARG A 50 39.68 109.83 -12.89
N LYS A 51 40.46 110.49 -12.03
CA LYS A 51 41.24 109.86 -10.96
C LYS A 51 40.33 109.20 -9.93
N GLU A 52 39.30 109.88 -9.46
CA GLU A 52 38.32 109.32 -8.52
C GLU A 52 37.57 108.12 -9.12
N ILE A 53 37.17 108.19 -10.38
CA ILE A 53 36.53 107.08 -11.10
C ILE A 53 37.50 105.91 -11.24
N HIS A 54 38.76 106.18 -11.60
CA HIS A 54 39.79 105.15 -11.75
C HIS A 54 40.13 104.48 -10.41
N GLU A 55 40.28 105.26 -9.35
CA GLU A 55 40.51 104.76 -7.99
C GLU A 55 39.31 103.93 -7.51
N ARG A 56 38.08 104.42 -7.71
CA ARG A 56 36.85 103.70 -7.38
C ARG A 56 36.75 102.37 -8.14
N HIS A 57 36.97 102.38 -9.45
CA HIS A 57 36.97 101.14 -10.25
C HIS A 57 38.13 100.22 -9.90
N SER A 58 39.30 100.74 -9.53
CA SER A 58 40.44 99.93 -9.07
C SER A 58 40.11 99.23 -7.74
N LEU A 59 39.49 99.94 -6.80
CA LEU A 59 39.05 99.37 -5.53
C LEU A 59 37.93 98.34 -5.74
N GLU A 60 36.96 98.64 -6.60
CA GLU A 60 35.86 97.72 -6.93
C GLU A 60 36.35 96.47 -7.65
N THR A 61 37.29 96.60 -8.60
CA THR A 61 37.90 95.43 -9.26
C THR A 61 38.77 94.61 -8.31
N LYS A 62 39.42 95.22 -7.32
CA LYS A 62 40.14 94.49 -6.27
C LYS A 62 39.20 93.70 -5.36
N ASP A 63 38.14 94.34 -4.83
CA ASP A 63 37.13 93.67 -4.00
C ASP A 63 36.41 92.54 -4.75
N LEU A 64 36.05 92.77 -6.03
CA LEU A 64 35.47 91.72 -6.87
C LEU A 64 36.43 90.54 -7.12
N ASN A 65 37.72 90.81 -7.35
CA ASN A 65 38.72 89.76 -7.53
C ASN A 65 38.95 88.96 -6.25
N GLU A 66 38.96 89.62 -5.09
CA GLU A 66 39.07 88.97 -3.78
C GLU A 66 37.87 88.06 -3.52
N ARG A 67 36.64 88.56 -3.75
CA ARG A 67 35.41 87.74 -3.68
C ARG A 67 35.41 86.57 -4.65
N LEU A 68 35.87 86.76 -5.88
CA LEU A 68 36.00 85.67 -6.86
C LEU A 68 37.05 84.65 -6.42
N GLY A 69 38.14 85.07 -5.80
CA GLY A 69 39.16 84.20 -5.22
C GLY A 69 38.58 83.33 -4.10
N GLU A 70 37.88 83.94 -3.14
CA GLU A 70 37.20 83.22 -2.06
C GLU A 70 36.14 82.25 -2.59
N GLN A 71 35.36 82.64 -3.58
CA GLN A 71 34.35 81.77 -4.20
C GLN A 71 35.00 80.58 -4.91
N LYS A 72 36.11 80.80 -5.65
CA LYS A 72 36.87 79.72 -6.29
C LYS A 72 37.46 78.75 -5.25
N GLU A 73 38.01 79.25 -4.15
CA GLU A 73 38.47 78.38 -3.06
C GLU A 73 37.34 77.57 -2.42
N LYS A 74 36.17 78.18 -2.22
CA LYS A 74 35.00 77.45 -1.69
C LYS A 74 34.53 76.37 -2.66
N ILE A 75 34.48 76.67 -3.96
CA ILE A 75 34.10 75.69 -4.99
C ILE A 75 35.09 74.53 -5.01
N THR A 76 36.39 74.79 -5.05
CA THR A 76 37.42 73.72 -5.05
C THR A 76 37.39 72.86 -3.77
N LYS A 77 37.11 73.45 -2.60
CA LYS A 77 36.90 72.72 -1.34
C LYS A 77 35.63 71.85 -1.39
N LEU A 78 34.55 72.34 -1.98
CA LEU A 78 33.32 71.57 -2.15
C LEU A 78 33.49 70.43 -3.18
N GLU A 79 34.16 70.69 -4.30
CA GLU A 79 34.45 69.68 -5.32
C GLU A 79 35.33 68.55 -4.78
N SER A 80 36.38 68.90 -4.02
CA SER A 80 37.23 67.89 -3.36
C SER A 80 36.47 67.08 -2.31
N ALA A 81 35.65 67.72 -1.47
CA ALA A 81 34.80 67.02 -0.51
C ALA A 81 33.75 66.11 -1.18
N GLU A 82 33.16 66.54 -2.30
CA GLU A 82 32.23 65.71 -3.08
C GLU A 82 32.94 64.50 -3.67
N LEU A 83 34.15 64.68 -4.18
CA LEU A 83 34.95 63.61 -4.77
C LEU A 83 35.35 62.57 -3.71
N ASP A 84 35.72 63.01 -2.51
CA ASP A 84 36.02 62.12 -1.38
C ASP A 84 34.79 61.40 -0.86
N LYS A 85 33.63 62.07 -0.79
CA LYS A 85 32.35 61.42 -0.49
C LYS A 85 32.02 60.34 -1.51
N ARG A 86 32.18 60.61 -2.81
CA ARG A 86 31.96 59.62 -3.88
C ARG A 86 32.94 58.44 -3.78
N LYS A 87 34.20 58.67 -3.41
CA LYS A 87 35.16 57.58 -3.14
C LYS A 87 34.73 56.73 -1.95
N ALA A 88 34.32 57.35 -0.84
CA ALA A 88 33.85 56.66 0.34
C ALA A 88 32.58 55.84 0.04
N GLU A 89 31.64 56.39 -0.72
CA GLU A 89 30.43 55.67 -1.17
C GLU A 89 30.77 54.46 -2.04
N ARG A 90 31.74 54.58 -2.95
CA ARG A 90 32.22 53.44 -3.76
C ARG A 90 32.83 52.35 -2.89
N GLN A 91 33.73 52.72 -1.97
CA GLN A 91 34.33 51.77 -1.04
C GLN A 91 33.26 51.07 -0.17
N LEU A 92 32.28 51.83 0.32
CA LEU A 92 31.18 51.27 1.10
C LEU A 92 30.35 50.28 0.28
N ASN A 93 30.07 50.60 -0.99
CA ASN A 93 29.34 49.69 -1.88
C ASN A 93 30.15 48.43 -2.19
N GLU A 94 31.45 48.54 -2.45
CA GLU A 94 32.34 47.39 -2.64
C GLU A 94 32.41 46.50 -1.38
N PHE A 95 32.46 47.10 -0.19
CA PHE A 95 32.41 46.36 1.08
C PHE A 95 31.06 45.68 1.29
N LYS A 96 29.94 46.36 0.99
CA LYS A 96 28.60 45.78 1.06
C LYS A 96 28.47 44.59 0.12
N GLU A 97 28.90 44.73 -1.14
CA GLU A 97 28.80 43.65 -2.12
C GLU A 97 29.63 42.42 -1.71
N LYS A 98 30.84 42.63 -1.18
CA LYS A 98 31.66 41.53 -0.62
C LYS A 98 30.99 40.88 0.60
N TYR A 99 30.38 41.67 1.47
CA TYR A 99 29.70 41.16 2.65
C TYR A 99 28.46 40.36 2.25
N ASP A 100 27.66 40.88 1.32
CA ASP A 100 26.47 40.20 0.79
C ASP A 100 26.85 38.86 0.13
N GLN A 101 27.93 38.82 -0.65
CA GLN A 101 28.46 37.58 -1.22
C GLN A 101 28.91 36.56 -0.15
N GLU A 102 29.54 37.01 0.94
CA GLU A 102 29.97 36.10 2.01
C GLU A 102 28.78 35.55 2.80
N VAL A 103 27.78 36.40 3.07
CA VAL A 103 26.51 35.99 3.71
C VAL A 103 25.78 34.98 2.83
N GLU A 104 25.72 35.19 1.52
CA GLU A 104 25.10 34.26 0.57
C GLU A 104 25.82 32.91 0.56
N ARG A 105 27.16 32.90 0.52
CA ARG A 105 27.95 31.66 0.62
C ARG A 105 27.74 30.90 1.91
N GLU A 106 27.70 31.59 3.05
CA GLU A 106 27.43 30.93 4.33
C GLU A 106 25.99 30.43 4.41
N ALA A 107 25.02 31.17 3.87
CA ALA A 107 23.64 30.69 3.76
C ALA A 107 23.54 29.42 2.90
N GLU A 108 24.23 29.36 1.76
CA GLU A 108 24.30 28.16 0.91
C GLU A 108 24.94 26.98 1.63
N LYS A 109 26.06 27.18 2.34
CA LYS A 109 26.70 26.12 3.14
C LYS A 109 25.78 25.60 4.23
N ILE A 110 25.10 26.49 4.95
CA ILE A 110 24.15 26.11 6.00
C ILE A 110 22.98 25.34 5.39
N GLN A 111 22.42 25.81 4.28
CA GLN A 111 21.34 25.11 3.57
C GLN A 111 21.79 23.73 3.07
N GLY A 112 23.01 23.61 2.52
CA GLY A 112 23.60 22.35 2.08
C GLY A 112 23.72 21.34 3.21
N LYS A 113 24.39 21.71 4.31
CA LYS A 113 24.54 20.85 5.50
C LYS A 113 23.19 20.46 6.11
N THR A 114 22.26 21.42 6.18
CA THR A 114 20.92 21.16 6.70
C THR A 114 20.18 20.13 5.82
N LYS A 115 20.24 20.27 4.50
CA LYS A 115 19.65 19.30 3.56
C LYS A 115 20.28 17.91 3.71
N GLU A 116 21.60 17.83 3.77
CA GLU A 116 22.32 16.55 3.96
C GLU A 116 21.93 15.87 5.28
N GLU A 117 21.87 16.60 6.38
CA GLU A 117 21.43 16.07 7.68
C GLU A 117 19.96 15.60 7.65
N PHE A 118 19.08 16.34 6.96
CA PHE A 118 17.69 15.93 6.78
C PHE A 118 17.57 14.68 5.92
N ASP A 119 18.30 14.59 4.80
CA ASP A 119 18.30 13.42 3.93
C ASP A 119 18.87 12.19 4.64
N GLU A 120 19.92 12.34 5.46
CA GLU A 120 20.47 11.26 6.25
C GLU A 120 19.48 10.78 7.33
N LYS A 121 18.81 11.70 8.03
CA LYS A 121 17.76 11.35 9.00
C LYS A 121 16.58 10.68 8.31
N LEU A 122 16.18 11.16 7.14
CA LEU A 122 15.09 10.57 6.35
C LEU A 122 15.43 9.13 5.96
N LYS A 123 16.64 8.89 5.44
CA LYS A 123 17.13 7.54 5.13
C LYS A 123 17.10 6.63 6.35
N LYS A 124 17.62 7.07 7.50
CA LYS A 124 17.62 6.27 8.74
C LYS A 124 16.20 5.93 9.22
N VAL A 125 15.26 6.87 9.11
CA VAL A 125 13.85 6.62 9.44
C VAL A 125 13.24 5.60 8.48
N GLN A 126 13.53 5.74 7.19
CA GLN A 126 13.01 4.84 6.15
C GLN A 126 13.58 3.42 6.27
N GLU A 127 14.87 3.28 6.59
CA GLU A 127 15.51 2.00 6.89
C GLU A 127 14.90 1.33 8.11
N ARG A 128 14.67 2.07 9.21
CA ARG A 128 13.98 1.54 10.40
C ARG A 128 12.57 1.09 10.08
N TYR A 129 11.83 1.90 9.33
CA TYR A 129 10.47 1.56 8.91
C TYR A 129 10.46 0.28 8.06
N ASN A 130 11.36 0.17 7.08
CA ASN A 130 11.48 -1.01 6.24
C ASN A 130 11.87 -2.25 7.04
N PHE A 131 12.83 -2.12 7.96
CA PHE A 131 13.25 -3.21 8.84
C PHE A 131 12.11 -3.72 9.74
N GLU A 132 11.36 -2.80 10.35
CA GLU A 132 10.19 -3.14 11.17
C GLU A 132 9.11 -3.85 10.33
N LYS A 133 8.87 -3.36 9.09
CA LYS A 133 7.93 -3.98 8.15
C LYS A 133 8.37 -5.35 7.68
N GLU A 134 9.65 -5.55 7.39
CA GLU A 134 10.21 -6.85 7.04
C GLU A 134 10.07 -7.84 8.19
N LYS A 135 10.34 -7.40 9.42
CA LYS A 135 10.13 -8.24 10.62
C LYS A 135 8.66 -8.61 10.80
N GLU A 136 7.74 -7.66 10.64
CA GLU A 136 6.29 -7.89 10.72
C GLU A 136 5.84 -8.89 9.63
N LEU A 137 6.35 -8.75 8.40
CA LEU A 137 6.08 -9.68 7.30
C LEU A 137 6.64 -11.06 7.57
N ALA A 138 7.85 -11.18 8.11
CA ALA A 138 8.46 -12.46 8.44
C ALA A 138 7.66 -13.21 9.52
N VAL A 139 7.20 -12.51 10.57
CA VAL A 139 6.32 -13.09 11.59
C VAL A 139 5.02 -13.58 10.97
N LYS A 140 4.34 -12.73 10.19
CA LYS A 140 3.08 -13.11 9.51
C LYS A 140 3.26 -14.29 8.55
N GLN A 141 4.37 -14.35 7.83
CA GLN A 141 4.71 -15.49 6.98
C GLN A 141 4.90 -16.77 7.80
N SER A 142 5.62 -16.68 8.93
CA SER A 142 5.80 -17.84 9.83
C SER A 142 4.46 -18.33 10.40
N GLU A 143 3.61 -17.43 10.87
CA GLU A 143 2.24 -17.74 11.34
C GLU A 143 1.39 -18.39 10.24
N PHE A 144 1.47 -17.87 9.01
CA PHE A 144 0.76 -18.43 7.87
C PHE A 144 1.26 -19.85 7.52
N THR A 145 2.57 -20.09 7.55
CA THR A 145 3.13 -21.43 7.32
C THR A 145 2.73 -22.41 8.40
N GLU A 146 2.69 -21.97 9.66
CA GLU A 146 2.25 -22.80 10.78
C GLU A 146 0.77 -23.16 10.64
N LEU A 147 -0.10 -22.18 10.38
CA LEU A 147 -1.52 -22.39 10.17
C LEU A 147 -1.78 -23.33 8.97
N THR A 148 -1.01 -23.18 7.89
CA THR A 148 -1.08 -24.05 6.71
C THR A 148 -0.71 -25.49 7.06
N ASN A 149 0.36 -25.68 7.85
CA ASN A 149 0.79 -27.01 8.31
C ASN A 149 -0.25 -27.63 9.25
N GLN A 150 -0.83 -26.85 10.16
CA GLN A 150 -1.91 -27.32 11.04
C GLN A 150 -3.14 -27.74 10.23
N LEU A 151 -3.56 -26.96 9.23
CA LEU A 151 -4.67 -27.29 8.35
C LEU A 151 -4.39 -28.57 7.55
N ARG A 152 -3.18 -28.72 7.00
CA ARG A 152 -2.76 -29.94 6.32
C ARG A 152 -2.78 -31.16 7.25
N ALA A 153 -2.27 -31.02 8.48
CA ALA A 153 -2.27 -32.08 9.48
C ALA A 153 -3.70 -32.47 9.88
N ALA A 154 -4.59 -31.50 10.09
CA ALA A 154 -6.00 -31.74 10.38
C ALA A 154 -6.71 -32.46 9.22
N LYS A 155 -6.45 -32.04 7.98
CA LYS A 155 -6.99 -32.69 6.78
C LYS A 155 -6.51 -34.14 6.65
N ASN A 156 -5.21 -34.38 6.87
CA ASN A 156 -4.65 -35.73 6.82
C ASN A 156 -5.24 -36.63 7.89
N LYS A 157 -5.37 -36.13 9.14
CA LYS A 157 -6.06 -36.87 10.21
C LYS A 157 -7.50 -37.20 9.83
N SER A 158 -8.24 -36.27 9.24
CA SER A 158 -9.62 -36.51 8.78
C SER A 158 -9.67 -37.63 7.72
N LEU A 159 -8.74 -37.62 6.76
CA LEU A 159 -8.65 -38.66 5.74
C LEU A 159 -8.29 -40.03 6.32
N GLU A 160 -7.35 -40.06 7.28
CA GLU A 160 -7.00 -41.28 8.01
C GLU A 160 -8.21 -41.86 8.77
N TRP A 161 -9.00 -41.00 9.44
CA TRP A 161 -10.23 -41.42 10.11
C TRP A 161 -11.27 -41.97 9.13
N GLU A 162 -11.45 -41.31 7.98
CA GLU A 162 -12.37 -41.76 6.95
C GLU A 162 -11.97 -43.14 6.39
N ASN A 163 -10.68 -43.34 6.11
CA ASN A 163 -10.13 -44.63 5.67
C ASN A 163 -10.32 -45.72 6.73
N LYS A 164 -10.07 -45.42 8.01
CA LYS A 164 -10.31 -46.37 9.12
C LYS A 164 -11.79 -46.75 9.21
N ILE A 165 -12.69 -45.78 9.09
CA ILE A 165 -14.14 -46.05 9.09
C ILE A 165 -14.51 -46.95 7.91
N LEU A 166 -13.93 -46.73 6.73
CA LEU A 166 -14.18 -47.57 5.55
C LEU A 166 -13.65 -48.99 5.75
N GLU A 167 -12.44 -49.13 6.31
CA GLU A 167 -11.83 -50.43 6.61
C GLU A 167 -12.67 -51.23 7.61
N GLU A 168 -13.09 -50.60 8.71
CA GLU A 168 -13.97 -51.25 9.70
C GLU A 168 -15.34 -51.62 9.10
N LYS A 169 -15.92 -50.77 8.25
CA LYS A 169 -17.14 -51.10 7.51
C LYS A 169 -16.94 -52.33 6.61
N ASN A 170 -15.80 -52.45 5.94
CA ASN A 170 -15.50 -53.60 5.09
C ASN A 170 -15.29 -54.86 5.93
N LYS A 171 -14.56 -54.80 7.05
CA LYS A 171 -14.42 -55.93 7.99
C LYS A 171 -15.77 -56.42 8.51
N VAL A 172 -16.66 -55.50 8.88
CA VAL A 172 -18.02 -55.85 9.32
C VAL A 172 -18.81 -56.52 8.19
N LYS A 173 -18.74 -55.99 6.97
CA LYS A 173 -19.39 -56.61 5.80
C LYS A 173 -18.85 -58.01 5.52
N GLU A 174 -17.54 -58.20 5.56
CA GLU A 174 -16.89 -59.50 5.35
C GLU A 174 -17.31 -60.52 6.40
N LYS A 175 -17.26 -60.15 7.69
CA LYS A 175 -17.71 -61.01 8.79
C LYS A 175 -19.20 -61.37 8.67
N ASN A 176 -20.05 -60.41 8.30
CA ASN A 176 -21.47 -60.67 8.10
C ASN A 176 -21.70 -61.63 6.92
N LEU A 177 -20.93 -61.52 5.84
CA LEU A 177 -21.00 -62.42 4.70
C LEU A 177 -20.51 -63.82 5.06
N GLU A 178 -19.44 -63.93 5.84
CA GLU A 178 -18.92 -65.21 6.34
C GLU A 178 -19.94 -65.90 7.26
N LEU A 179 -20.50 -65.17 8.23
CA LEU A 179 -21.57 -65.67 9.07
C LEU A 179 -22.78 -66.11 8.25
N ALA A 180 -23.20 -65.32 7.25
CA ALA A 180 -24.30 -65.70 6.36
C ALA A 180 -24.03 -67.04 5.64
N LYS A 181 -22.82 -67.22 5.10
CA LYS A 181 -22.41 -68.49 4.47
C LYS A 181 -22.40 -69.65 5.46
N GLU A 182 -21.89 -69.45 6.68
CA GLU A 182 -21.92 -70.47 7.73
C GLU A 182 -23.34 -70.84 8.13
N PHE A 183 -24.24 -69.85 8.24
CA PHE A 183 -25.66 -70.08 8.55
C PHE A 183 -26.35 -70.85 7.42
N GLU A 184 -26.07 -70.53 6.16
CA GLU A 184 -26.59 -71.28 5.00
C GLU A 184 -26.09 -72.74 5.02
N LEU A 185 -24.80 -72.96 5.24
CA LEU A 185 -24.21 -74.28 5.33
C LEU A 185 -24.81 -75.09 6.49
N LYS A 186 -24.93 -74.49 7.68
CA LYS A 186 -25.58 -75.14 8.84
C LYS A 186 -27.04 -75.47 8.55
N LYS A 187 -27.77 -74.59 7.88
CA LYS A 187 -29.16 -74.83 7.47
C LYS A 187 -29.27 -75.99 6.49
N GLU A 188 -28.36 -76.09 5.53
CA GLU A 188 -28.30 -77.21 4.59
C GLU A 188 -27.96 -78.52 5.30
N ASN A 189 -26.97 -78.52 6.20
CA ASN A 189 -26.61 -79.67 7.03
C ASN A 189 -27.80 -80.14 7.88
N TRP A 190 -28.47 -79.24 8.61
CA TRP A 190 -29.66 -79.59 9.39
C TRP A 190 -30.79 -80.13 8.52
N LYS A 191 -30.98 -79.58 7.30
CA LYS A 191 -31.98 -80.10 6.36
C LYS A 191 -31.63 -81.51 5.90
N ASN A 192 -30.35 -81.78 5.60
CA ASN A 192 -29.88 -83.10 5.19
C ASN A 192 -29.95 -84.11 6.34
N GLU A 193 -29.54 -83.73 7.55
CA GLU A 193 -29.67 -84.54 8.76
C GLU A 193 -31.13 -84.87 9.06
N ALA A 194 -32.03 -83.88 9.03
CA ALA A 194 -33.45 -84.10 9.22
C ALA A 194 -34.04 -85.03 8.15
N LYS A 195 -33.63 -84.88 6.88
CA LYS A 195 -34.04 -85.78 5.79
C LYS A 195 -33.52 -87.19 6.01
N GLN A 196 -32.26 -87.36 6.39
CA GLN A 196 -31.65 -88.67 6.65
C GLN A 196 -32.29 -89.34 7.85
N GLN A 197 -32.55 -88.60 8.93
CA GLN A 197 -33.26 -89.12 10.12
C GLN A 197 -34.67 -89.58 9.74
N ALA A 198 -35.43 -88.77 8.98
CA ALA A 198 -36.76 -89.15 8.51
C ALA A 198 -36.71 -90.40 7.60
N GLN A 199 -35.72 -90.49 6.70
CA GLN A 199 -35.52 -91.67 5.86
C GLN A 199 -35.17 -92.92 6.68
N ASN A 200 -34.27 -92.80 7.65
CA ASN A 200 -33.89 -93.91 8.53
C ASN A 200 -35.07 -94.37 9.38
N GLU A 201 -35.87 -93.44 9.93
CA GLU A 201 -37.06 -93.76 10.70
C GLU A 201 -38.13 -94.45 9.83
N GLN A 202 -38.35 -93.95 8.61
CA GLN A 202 -39.27 -94.58 7.66
C GLN A 202 -38.78 -95.97 7.23
N GLN A 203 -37.48 -96.13 7.01
CA GLN A 203 -36.86 -97.40 6.66
C GLN A 203 -37.00 -98.42 7.80
N LEU A 204 -36.75 -97.99 9.05
CA LEU A 204 -36.95 -98.82 10.23
C LEU A 204 -38.41 -99.28 10.35
N LYS A 205 -39.36 -98.36 10.18
CA LYS A 205 -40.80 -98.68 10.16
C LYS A 205 -41.14 -99.67 9.05
N LEU A 206 -40.59 -99.48 7.85
CA LEU A 206 -40.82 -100.40 6.72
C LEU A 206 -40.26 -101.80 7.03
N ASP A 207 -39.08 -101.88 7.63
CA ASP A 207 -38.43 -103.15 7.97
C ASP A 207 -39.15 -103.86 9.15
N GLU A 208 -39.68 -103.11 10.12
CA GLU A 208 -40.59 -103.62 11.14
C GLU A 208 -41.88 -104.19 10.52
N GLU A 209 -42.53 -103.44 9.63
CA GLU A 209 -43.75 -103.89 8.95
C GLU A 209 -43.48 -105.09 8.03
N LYS A 210 -42.32 -105.15 7.35
CA LYS A 210 -41.89 -106.33 6.58
C LYS A 210 -41.71 -107.54 7.47
N ARG A 211 -41.01 -107.42 8.61
CA ARG A 211 -40.87 -108.54 9.56
C ARG A 211 -42.22 -109.01 10.08
N LYS A 212 -43.14 -108.10 10.42
CA LYS A 212 -44.51 -108.45 10.79
C LYS A 212 -45.21 -109.19 9.65
N ASN A 213 -45.07 -108.73 8.41
CA ASN A 213 -45.66 -109.38 7.24
C ASN A 213 -45.08 -110.78 7.00
N ASP A 214 -43.77 -110.95 7.14
CA ASP A 214 -43.09 -112.25 7.04
C ASP A 214 -43.57 -113.21 8.14
N ASP A 215 -43.66 -112.74 9.39
CA ASP A 215 -44.20 -113.52 10.50
C ASP A 215 -45.67 -113.88 10.31
N LEU A 216 -46.50 -112.94 9.82
CA LEU A 216 -47.90 -113.21 9.47
C LEU A 216 -48.00 -114.21 8.33
N THR A 217 -47.16 -114.10 7.31
CA THR A 217 -47.10 -115.02 6.17
C THR A 217 -46.69 -116.42 6.61
N ARG A 218 -45.68 -116.54 7.48
CA ARG A 218 -45.27 -117.81 8.09
C ARG A 218 -46.40 -118.42 8.91
N LYS A 219 -47.05 -117.63 9.78
CA LYS A 219 -48.23 -118.08 10.54
C LYS A 219 -49.32 -118.57 9.59
N ILE A 220 -49.66 -117.81 8.54
CA ILE A 220 -50.66 -118.23 7.54
C ILE A 220 -50.25 -119.55 6.89
N GLY A 221 -48.98 -119.75 6.57
CA GLY A 221 -48.44 -121.02 6.08
C GLY A 221 -48.62 -122.17 7.08
N GLU A 222 -48.28 -121.96 8.35
CA GLU A 222 -48.48 -122.94 9.42
C GLU A 222 -49.96 -123.26 9.66
N TRP A 223 -50.82 -122.25 9.64
CA TRP A 223 -52.27 -122.42 9.75
C TRP A 223 -52.83 -123.19 8.56
N LYS A 224 -52.39 -122.89 7.33
CA LYS A 224 -52.75 -123.66 6.14
C LYS A 224 -52.32 -125.13 6.27
N ALA A 225 -51.07 -125.38 6.68
CA ALA A 225 -50.58 -126.75 6.90
C ALA A 225 -51.38 -127.50 7.98
N LYS A 226 -51.75 -126.84 9.09
CA LYS A 226 -52.63 -127.43 10.12
C LYS A 226 -54.04 -127.71 9.62
N VAL A 227 -54.62 -126.80 8.84
CA VAL A 227 -55.93 -127.02 8.20
C VAL A 227 -55.86 -128.20 7.24
N GLU A 228 -54.76 -128.33 6.50
CA GLU A 228 -54.54 -129.41 5.55
C GLU A 228 -54.29 -130.76 6.25
N GLN A 229 -53.54 -130.76 7.36
CA GLN A 229 -53.36 -131.92 8.24
C GLN A 229 -54.67 -132.33 8.93
N GLY A 230 -55.45 -131.35 9.43
CA GLY A 230 -56.78 -131.59 9.98
C GLY A 230 -57.73 -132.16 8.94
N SER A 231 -57.69 -131.64 7.70
CA SER A 231 -58.45 -132.18 6.57
C SER A 231 -58.08 -133.64 6.27
N GLN A 232 -56.77 -133.98 6.28
CA GLN A 232 -56.31 -135.37 6.13
C GLN A 232 -56.75 -136.27 7.28
N GLN A 233 -56.72 -135.78 8.53
CA GLN A 233 -57.22 -136.53 9.69
C GLN A 233 -58.71 -136.80 9.58
N THR A 234 -59.52 -135.79 9.27
CA THR A 234 -60.96 -135.95 9.06
C THR A 234 -61.24 -136.91 7.90
N GLN A 235 -60.45 -136.86 6.83
CA GLN A 235 -60.60 -137.79 5.70
C GLN A 235 -60.23 -139.23 6.09
N GLY A 236 -59.21 -139.41 6.92
CA GLY A 236 -58.84 -140.71 7.51
C GLY A 236 -59.93 -141.26 8.44
N GLU A 237 -60.49 -140.41 9.31
CA GLU A 237 -61.61 -140.77 10.20
C GLU A 237 -62.85 -141.16 9.40
N VAL A 238 -63.19 -140.45 8.33
CA VAL A 238 -64.30 -140.84 7.44
C VAL A 238 -64.02 -142.18 6.74
N LEU A 239 -62.76 -142.47 6.37
CA LEU A 239 -62.40 -143.75 5.79
C LEU A 239 -62.49 -144.88 6.82
N GLU A 240 -62.07 -144.64 8.06
CA GLU A 240 -62.22 -145.57 9.20
C GLU A 240 -63.70 -145.83 9.51
N ASP A 241 -64.55 -144.80 9.53
CA ASP A 241 -65.98 -144.92 9.72
C ASP A 241 -66.65 -145.71 8.58
N ASN A 242 -66.24 -145.47 7.33
CA ASN A 242 -66.69 -146.27 6.19
C ASN A 242 -66.21 -147.72 6.29
N LEU A 243 -64.96 -147.96 6.72
CA LEU A 243 -64.42 -149.30 6.92
C LEU A 243 -65.19 -150.04 8.02
N LYS A 244 -65.50 -149.36 9.13
CA LYS A 244 -66.38 -149.89 10.18
C LYS A 244 -67.77 -150.23 9.65
N ALA A 245 -68.35 -149.38 8.80
CA ALA A 245 -69.64 -149.66 8.19
C ALA A 245 -69.60 -150.93 7.32
N VAL A 246 -68.56 -151.07 6.47
CA VAL A 246 -68.34 -152.25 5.61
C VAL A 246 -68.07 -153.52 6.43
N LEU A 247 -67.29 -153.41 7.51
CA LEU A 247 -66.99 -154.55 8.39
C LEU A 247 -68.24 -154.98 9.18
N LYS A 248 -69.06 -154.04 9.67
CA LYS A 248 -70.37 -154.35 10.29
C LYS A 248 -71.35 -154.99 9.31
N GLU A 249 -71.34 -154.58 8.05
CA GLU A 249 -72.25 -155.13 7.03
C GLU A 249 -71.88 -156.57 6.65
N ASN A 250 -70.58 -156.89 6.56
CA ASN A 250 -70.12 -158.22 6.16
C ASN A 250 -69.96 -159.22 7.33
N PHE A 251 -69.80 -158.75 8.57
CA PHE A 251 -69.58 -159.60 9.76
C PHE A 251 -70.50 -159.18 10.93
N PRO A 252 -71.79 -159.58 10.93
CA PRO A 252 -72.78 -159.09 11.89
C PRO A 252 -72.62 -159.61 13.33
N GLU A 253 -71.94 -160.75 13.54
CA GLU A 253 -71.74 -161.35 14.86
C GLU A 253 -70.41 -160.97 15.53
N ASP A 254 -69.52 -160.24 14.84
CA ASP A 254 -68.21 -159.84 15.36
C ASP A 254 -68.27 -158.48 16.10
N ILE A 255 -67.55 -158.38 17.23
CA ILE A 255 -67.40 -157.13 18.00
C ILE A 255 -66.22 -156.34 17.43
N ILE A 256 -66.51 -155.17 16.85
CA ILE A 256 -65.50 -154.25 16.32
C ILE A 256 -65.29 -153.12 17.33
N GLU A 257 -64.10 -153.05 17.94
CA GLU A 257 -63.68 -151.98 18.85
C GLU A 257 -62.60 -151.09 18.24
N ASP A 258 -62.62 -149.82 18.62
CA ASP A 258 -61.59 -148.84 18.24
C ASP A 258 -60.29 -149.07 18.98
N VAL A 259 -59.17 -148.98 18.26
CA VAL A 259 -57.84 -148.94 18.88
C VAL A 259 -57.60 -147.52 19.39
N PRO A 260 -57.14 -147.33 20.64
CA PRO A 260 -56.80 -146.00 21.15
C PRO A 260 -55.73 -145.33 20.27
N LYS A 261 -56.04 -144.16 19.71
CA LYS A 261 -55.07 -143.32 19.01
C LYS A 261 -54.13 -142.69 20.05
N GLY A 262 -52.82 -142.93 19.91
CA GLY A 262 -51.76 -142.34 20.74
C GLY A 262 -51.48 -140.88 20.43
#